data_AF-A0A522X2T8-F1
#
_entry.id   AF-A0A522X2T8-F1
#
_cell.length_a   1.000
_cell.length_b   1.000
_cell.length_c   1.000
_cell.angle_alpha   90.00
_cell.angle_beta   90.00
_cell.angle_gamma   90.00
#
_symmetry.space_group_name_H-M   'P 1'
#
loop_
_entity.id
_entity.type
_entity.pdbx_description
1 polymer ?
#
loop_
_entity_poly.entity_id
_entity_poly.type
_entity_poly.pdbx_seq_one_letter_code
_entity_poly.pdbx_strand_id
1 'polypeptide(L)' 'MLYHLHEMQHHAVAPMRLFAEAMQTVYSHPWMPVAYTRLGRAVAAGAELIER' A
#
# COMPACT_ATOMS: atom_id res chain seq x y z
N MET A 1 -21.29 -21.76 -1.02
CA MET A 1 -21.06 -20.89 0.16
C MET A 1 -19.58 -20.68 0.47
N LEU A 2 -18.73 -21.73 0.52
CA LEU A 2 -17.27 -21.58 0.73
C LEU A 2 -16.57 -20.70 -0.33
N TYR A 3 -16.99 -20.78 -1.59
CA TYR A 3 -16.43 -19.93 -2.66
C TYR A 3 -16.65 -18.44 -2.40
N HIS A 4 -17.85 -18.03 -1.98
CA HIS A 4 -18.11 -16.63 -1.60
C HIS A 4 -17.31 -16.20 -0.37
N LEU A 5 -17.05 -17.10 0.58
CA LEU A 5 -16.19 -16.77 1.71
C LEU A 5 -14.76 -16.48 1.26
N HIS A 6 -14.24 -17.29 0.34
CA HIS A 6 -12.93 -17.07 -0.29
C HIS A 6 -12.90 -15.76 -1.11
N GLU A 7 -13.96 -15.49 -1.87
CA GLU A 7 -14.13 -14.24 -2.62
C GLU A 7 -14.16 -13.03 -1.67
N MET A 8 -14.89 -13.13 -0.55
CA MET A 8 -14.91 -12.10 0.49
C MET A 8 -13.53 -11.90 1.12
N GLN A 9 -12.78 -12.96 1.40
CA GLN A 9 -11.40 -12.86 1.90
C GLN A 9 -10.47 -12.21 0.88
N HIS A 10 -10.65 -12.54 -0.40
CA HIS A 10 -9.91 -11.94 -1.50
C HIS A 10 -10.25 -10.45 -1.69
N HIS A 11 -11.52 -10.08 -1.52
CA HIS A 11 -11.93 -8.68 -1.51
C HIS A 11 -11.51 -7.97 -0.21
N ALA A 12 -11.33 -8.68 0.90
CA ALA A 12 -10.89 -8.11 2.16
C ALA A 12 -9.43 -7.62 2.14
N VAL A 13 -8.61 -8.10 1.20
CA VAL A 13 -7.26 -7.54 0.94
C VAL A 13 -7.27 -6.34 -0.01
N ALA A 14 -8.38 -6.02 -0.66
CA ALA A 14 -8.51 -4.81 -1.49
C ALA A 14 -8.23 -3.50 -0.71
N PRO A 15 -8.77 -3.26 0.51
CA PRO A 15 -8.45 -2.04 1.27
C PRO A 15 -6.97 -1.97 1.67
N MET A 16 -6.30 -3.11 1.88
CA MET A 16 -4.86 -3.15 2.17
C MET A 16 -4.06 -2.59 0.99
N ARG A 17 -4.43 -2.97 -0.24
CA ARG A 17 -3.79 -2.48 -1.47
C ARG A 17 -4.01 -0.98 -1.68
N LEU A 18 -5.24 -0.49 -1.47
CA LEU A 18 -5.55 0.94 -1.55
C LEU A 18 -4.73 1.75 -0.53
N PHE A 19 -4.56 1.23 0.69
CA PHE A 19 -3.73 1.87 1.70
C PHE A 19 -2.25 1.89 1.29
N ALA A 20 -1.74 0.78 0.74
CA ALA A 20 -0.38 0.71 0.22
C ALA A 20 -0.15 1.75 -0.89
N GLU A 21 -1.04 1.84 -1.88
CA GLU A 21 -0.96 2.81 -2.98
C GLU A 21 -0.99 4.26 -2.48
N ALA A 22 -1.87 4.56 -1.52
CA ALA A 22 -1.93 5.89 -0.89
C ALA A 22 -0.63 6.24 -0.16
N MET A 23 -0.09 5.28 0.62
CA MET A 23 1.19 5.45 1.32
C MET A 23 2.33 5.64 0.33
N GLN A 24 2.44 4.82 -0.70
CA GLN A 24 3.46 4.97 -1.73
C GLN A 24 3.37 6.34 -2.39
N THR A 25 2.17 6.78 -2.76
CA THR A 25 1.96 8.11 -3.36
C THR A 25 2.41 9.21 -2.40
N VAL A 26 2.04 9.12 -1.11
CA VAL A 26 2.39 10.14 -0.12
C VAL A 26 3.90 10.20 0.15
N TYR A 27 4.54 9.04 0.32
CA TYR A 27 5.95 8.96 0.68
C TYR A 27 6.91 9.03 -0.51
N SER A 28 6.41 9.00 -1.75
CA SER A 28 7.19 9.25 -2.97
C SER A 28 6.96 10.63 -3.57
N HIS A 29 5.96 11.38 -3.10
CA HIS A 29 5.61 12.66 -3.70
C HIS A 29 6.72 13.71 -3.51
N PRO A 30 7.17 14.40 -4.57
CA PRO A 30 8.27 15.37 -4.49
C PRO A 30 7.98 16.56 -3.57
N TRP A 31 6.72 16.91 -3.36
CA TRP A 31 6.37 18.03 -2.47
C TRP A 31 6.31 17.65 -1.00
N MET A 32 6.43 16.36 -0.67
CA MET A 32 6.47 15.91 0.71
C MET A 32 7.92 15.89 1.22
N PRO A 33 8.25 16.65 2.28
CA PRO A 33 9.62 16.65 2.84
C PRO A 33 10.03 15.27 3.37
N VAL A 34 9.07 14.44 3.79
CA VAL A 34 9.32 13.08 4.25
C VAL A 34 9.82 12.15 3.12
N ALA A 35 9.52 12.44 1.85
CA ALA A 35 9.96 11.64 0.70
C ALA A 35 11.49 11.65 0.53
N TYR A 36 12.16 12.71 1.00
CA TYR A 36 13.62 12.84 0.94
C TYR A 36 14.35 12.11 2.07
N THR A 37 13.61 11.67 3.09
CA THR A 37 14.19 10.95 4.24
C THR A 37 14.41 9.47 3.90
N ARG A 38 15.35 8.81 4.59
CA ARG A 38 15.52 7.35 4.46
C ARG A 38 14.27 6.59 4.90
N LEU A 39 13.59 7.07 5.94
CA LEU A 39 12.35 6.48 6.44
C LEU A 39 11.23 6.54 5.40
N GLY A 40 11.00 7.70 4.78
CA GLY A 40 9.97 7.83 3.75
C GLY A 40 10.20 6.91 2.55
N ARG A 41 11.45 6.79 2.09
CA ARG A 41 11.81 5.84 1.02
C ARG A 41 11.61 4.38 1.43
N ALA A 42 11.93 4.02 2.69
CA ALA A 42 11.70 2.67 3.18
C ALA A 42 10.20 2.34 3.29
N VAL A 43 9.38 3.31 3.71
CA VAL A 43 7.92 3.16 3.76
C VAL A 43 7.32 3.04 2.36
N ALA A 44 7.76 3.86 1.41
CA ALA A 44 7.32 3.77 0.01
C ALA A 44 7.68 2.41 -0.61
N ALA A 45 8.91 1.92 -0.39
CA ALA A 45 9.33 0.60 -0.87
C ALA A 45 8.57 -0.55 -0.20
N GLY A 46 8.23 -0.41 1.08
CA GLY A 46 7.40 -1.38 1.80
C GLY A 46 5.96 -1.42 1.27
N ALA A 47 5.40 -0.25 0.95
CA ALA A 47 4.09 -0.16 0.33
C ALA A 47 4.06 -0.79 -1.08
N GLU A 48 5.08 -0.54 -1.89
CA GLU A 48 5.24 -1.17 -3.21
C GLU A 48 5.35 -2.70 -3.12
N LEU A 49 5.93 -3.24 -2.05
CA LEU A 49 6.01 -4.68 -1.80
C LEU A 49 4.66 -5.33 -1.47
N ILE A 50 3.69 -4.55 -0.99
CA ILE A 50 2.33 -5.02 -0.64
C ILE A 50 1.42 -5.00 -1.88
N GLU A 51 1.70 -4.11 -2.83
CA GLU A 51 0.96 -4.01 -4.08
C GLU A 51 1.26 -5.16 -5.06
N ARG A 52 2.52 -5.64 -5.04
CA ARG A 52 3.06 -6.71 -5.90
C ARG A 52 2.76 -8.10 -5.34
#